data_AF-A0A090WIP0-F1
#
_entry.id   AF-A0A090WIP0-F1
#
_cell.length_a   1.000
_cell.length_b   1.000
_cell.length_c   1.000
_cell.angle_alpha   90.00
_cell.angle_beta   90.00
_cell.angle_gamma   90.00
#
_symmetry.space_group_name_H-M   'P 1'
#
loop_
_entity.id
_entity.type
_entity.pdbx_description
1 polymer ?
#
loop_
_entity_poly.entity_id
_entity_poly.type
_entity_poly.pdbx_seq_one_letter_code
_entity_poly.pdbx_strand_id
1 'polypeptide(L)' 'MRERFPNLDIRENVWFVHDGKVITSAGGARSFEAAMYLCDVLYGPDVTNDLAGGLVLEYNLADYPHLIINQEKEN' A
#
# COMPACT_ATOMS: atom_id res chain seq x y z
N MET A 1 7.09 18.46 4.39
CA MET A 1 7.02 17.91 3.01
C MET A 1 6.38 18.90 2.05
N ARG A 2 5.15 19.39 2.33
CA ARG A 2 4.44 20.41 1.52
C ARG A 2 5.27 21.69 1.28
N GLU A 3 5.95 22.21 2.30
CA GLU A 3 6.79 23.41 2.17
C GLU A 3 8.00 23.21 1.24
N ARG A 4 8.55 21.99 1.20
CA ARG A 4 9.73 21.65 0.39
C ARG A 4 9.36 21.25 -1.04
N PHE A 5 8.17 20.69 -1.23
CA PHE A 5 7.67 20.20 -2.51
C PHE A 5 6.23 20.72 -2.72
N PRO A 6 6.05 21.99 -3.11
CA PRO A 6 4.73 22.64 -3.16
C PRO A 6 3.78 22.04 -4.21
N ASN A 7 4.33 21.40 -5.24
CA ASN A 7 3.55 20.76 -6.31
C ASN A 7 3.30 19.25 -6.04
N LEU A 8 3.83 18.70 -4.95
CA LEU A 8 3.62 17.29 -4.63
C LEU A 8 2.21 17.11 -4.07
N ASP A 9 1.44 16.23 -4.71
CA ASP A 9 0.15 15.80 -4.18
C ASP A 9 0.39 14.90 -2.96
N ILE A 10 0.04 15.42 -1.78
CA ILE A 10 0.20 14.73 -0.51
C ILE A 10 -1.19 14.36 0.02
N ARG A 11 -1.42 13.06 0.16
CA ARG A 11 -2.65 12.49 0.72
C ARG A 11 -2.48 12.28 2.22
N GLU A 12 -3.53 12.63 2.97
CA GLU A 12 -3.58 12.54 4.42
C GLU A 12 -4.65 11.54 4.86
N ASN A 13 -4.57 11.06 6.10
CA ASN A 13 -5.48 10.06 6.69
C ASN A 13 -5.53 8.71 5.97
N VAL A 14 -4.51 8.41 5.15
CA VAL A 14 -4.27 7.10 4.52
C VAL A 14 -2.94 6.55 5.00
N TRP A 15 -2.84 5.24 5.14
CA TRP A 15 -1.63 4.54 5.56
C TRP A 15 -0.69 4.30 4.40
N PHE A 16 -1.22 4.12 3.19
CA PHE A 16 -0.45 4.07 1.96
C PHE A 16 -1.25 4.57 0.76
N VAL A 17 -0.52 4.94 -0.29
CA VAL A 17 -1.05 5.30 -1.61
C VAL A 17 -0.37 4.42 -2.65
N HIS A 18 -1.17 3.81 -3.52
CA HIS A 18 -0.71 3.14 -4.73
C HIS A 18 -1.11 4.00 -5.94
N ASP A 19 -0.12 4.43 -6.71
CA ASP A 19 -0.30 5.20 -7.94
C ASP A 19 0.57 4.60 -9.06
N GLY A 20 -0.07 3.95 -10.03
CA GLY A 20 0.60 3.28 -11.15
C GLY A 20 1.61 2.21 -10.71
N LYS A 21 2.91 2.52 -10.80
CA LYS A 21 4.02 1.60 -10.45
C LYS A 21 4.65 1.92 -9.09
N VAL A 22 4.10 2.89 -8.35
CA VAL A 22 4.70 3.42 -7.13
C VAL A 22 3.73 3.24 -5.97
N ILE A 23 4.25 2.71 -4.86
CA ILE A 23 3.54 2.62 -3.59
C ILE A 23 4.34 3.42 -2.55
N THR A 24 3.67 4.30 -1.82
CA THR A 24 4.26 5.07 -0.71
C THR A 24 3.47 4.83 0.57
N SER A 25 4.15 4.80 1.72
CA SER A 25 3.52 4.61 3.04
C SER A 25 3.70 5.81 3.98
N ALA A 26 2.84 5.90 4.99
CA ALA A 26 2.85 6.95 6.01
C ALA A 26 3.97 6.78 7.07
N GLY A 27 4.85 5.79 6.93
CA GLY A 27 5.96 5.54 7.85
C GLY A 27 6.44 4.09 7.84
N GLY A 28 7.47 3.80 8.63
CA GLY A 28 8.12 2.47 8.67
C GLY A 28 7.29 1.37 9.33
N ALA A 29 6.42 1.70 10.30
CA ALA A 29 5.46 0.71 10.81
C ALA A 29 4.37 0.43 9.76
N ARG A 30 3.89 1.48 9.08
CA ARG A 30 2.83 1.40 8.06
C ARG A 30 3.28 0.86 6.71
N SER A 31 4.58 0.60 6.54
CA SER A 31 5.09 0.00 5.31
C SER A 31 4.78 -1.50 5.23
N PHE A 32 4.44 -2.16 6.33
CA PHE A 32 4.06 -3.57 6.31
C PHE A 32 2.75 -3.78 5.56
N GLU A 33 1.73 -2.96 5.84
CA GLU A 33 0.44 -3.04 5.14
C GLU A 33 0.59 -2.75 3.64
N ALA A 34 1.44 -1.77 3.28
CA ALA A 34 1.78 -1.46 1.89
C ALA A 34 2.54 -2.60 1.19
N ALA A 35 3.47 -3.26 1.90
CA ALA A 35 4.22 -4.40 1.39
C ALA A 35 3.34 -5.63 1.21
N MET A 36 2.45 -5.91 2.18
CA MET A 36 1.49 -7.01 2.05
C MET A 36 0.51 -6.77 0.91
N TYR A 37 0.03 -5.54 0.74
CA TYR A 37 -0.75 -5.17 -0.43
C TYR A 37 -0.01 -5.42 -1.75
N LEU A 38 1.28 -5.09 -1.84
CA LEU A 38 2.07 -5.40 -3.02
C LEU A 38 2.17 -6.91 -3.27
N CYS A 39 2.39 -7.71 -2.21
CA CYS A 39 2.39 -9.16 -2.32
C CYS A 39 1.05 -9.69 -2.83
N ASP A 40 -0.08 -9.14 -2.37
CA ASP A 40 -1.41 -9.55 -2.80
C ASP A 40 -1.63 -9.27 -4.29
N VAL A 41 -1.24 -8.08 -4.74
CA VAL A 41 -1.31 -7.71 -6.16
C VAL A 41 -0.46 -8.60 -7.05
N LEU A 42 0.74 -9.00 -6.61
CA LEU A 42 1.69 -9.75 -7.45
C LEU A 42 1.49 -11.27 -7.40
N TYR A 43 1.12 -11.79 -6.24
CA TYR A 43 1.16 -13.24 -5.95
C TYR A 43 -0.19 -13.78 -5.48
N GLY A 44 -1.17 -12.91 -5.23
CA GLY A 44 -2.50 -13.27 -4.77
C GLY A 44 -2.59 -13.50 -3.25
N PRO A 45 -3.82 -13.74 -2.76
CA PRO A 45 -4.12 -13.74 -1.33
C PRO A 45 -3.52 -14.91 -0.58
N ASP A 46 -3.39 -16.09 -1.21
CA ASP A 46 -2.86 -17.29 -0.55
C ASP A 46 -1.40 -17.09 -0.11
N VAL A 47 -0.54 -16.68 -1.05
CA VAL A 47 0.88 -16.39 -0.78
C VAL A 47 1.04 -15.23 0.22
N THR A 48 0.18 -14.23 0.10
CA THR A 48 0.22 -13.04 0.96
C THR A 48 -0.17 -13.37 2.40
N ASN A 49 -1.19 -14.19 2.61
CA ASN A 49 -1.61 -14.61 3.94
C ASN A 49 -0.58 -15.55 4.58
N ASP A 50 0.05 -16.44 3.81
CA ASP A 50 1.17 -17.27 4.29
C ASP A 50 2.36 -16.41 4.75
N LEU A 51 2.72 -15.38 3.97
CA LEU A 51 3.76 -14.42 4.33
C LEU A 51 3.40 -13.62 5.58
N ALA A 52 2.16 -13.13 5.68
CA ALA A 52 1.68 -12.40 6.84
C ALA A 52 1.73 -13.27 8.11
N GLY A 53 1.30 -14.53 8.01
CA GLY A 53 1.38 -15.50 9.10
C GLY A 53 2.82 -15.74 9.58
N GLY A 54 3.78 -15.86 8.65
CA GLY A 54 5.20 -15.99 8.98
C GLY A 54 5.79 -14.75 9.70
N LEU A 55 5.19 -13.58 9.49
CA LEU A 55 5.55 -12.32 10.15
C LEU A 55 4.69 -12.04 11.40
N VAL A 56 3.77 -12.93 11.75
CA VAL A 56 2.81 -12.77 12.86
C VAL A 56 1.95 -11.52 12.66
N LEU A 57 1.52 -11.30 11.41
CA LEU A 57 0.61 -10.22 11.00
C LEU A 57 -0.74 -10.81 10.60
N GLU A 58 -1.82 -10.16 11.02
CA GLU A 58 -3.13 -10.37 10.42
C GLU A 58 -3.28 -9.40 9.26
N TYR A 59 -3.42 -9.93 8.05
CA TYR A 59 -3.56 -9.13 6.83
C TYR A 59 -4.99 -9.17 6.31
N ASN A 60 -5.59 -7.99 6.19
CA ASN A 60 -6.82 -7.78 5.46
C ASN A 60 -6.82 -6.34 4.93
N LEU A 61 -6.82 -6.20 3.60
CA LEU A 61 -6.75 -4.89 2.95
C LEU A 61 -7.85 -3.92 3.40
N ALA A 62 -9.04 -4.44 3.73
CA ALA A 62 -10.18 -3.63 4.16
C ALA A 62 -9.96 -2.93 5.51
N ASP A 63 -9.04 -3.42 6.34
CA ASP A 63 -8.81 -2.90 7.69
C ASP A 63 -7.92 -1.64 7.71
N TYR A 64 -7.32 -1.29 6.56
CA TYR A 64 -6.35 -0.21 6.47
C TYR A 64 -6.87 0.92 5.58
N PRO A 65 -6.88 2.17 6.05
CA PRO A 65 -7.16 3.33 5.19
C PRO A 65 -6.10 3.41 4.07
N HIS A 66 -6.49 3.28 2.81
CA HIS A 66 -5.57 3.33 1.68
C HIS A 66 -6.22 4.00 0.47
N LEU A 67 -5.39 4.41 -0.48
CA LEU A 67 -5.84 4.99 -1.74
C LEU A 67 -5.14 4.30 -2.91
N ILE A 68 -5.93 3.84 -3.88
CA ILE A 68 -5.44 3.27 -5.13
C ILE A 68 -5.89 4.18 -6.28
N ILE A 69 -4.95 4.77 -6.99
CA ILE A 69 -5.19 5.69 -8.11
C ILE A 69 -4.95 4.94 -9.41
N ASN A 70 -5.97 4.94 -10.27
CA ASN A 70 -5.95 4.48 -11.68
C ASN A 70 -5.07 3.26 -11.97
N GLN A 71 -5.69 2.08 -11.88
CA GLN A 71 -5.25 0.93 -12.67
C GLN A 71 -5.90 1.07 -14.05
N GLU A 72 -5.35 1.92 -14.94
CA GLU A 72 -5.66 1.74 -16.36
C GLU A 72 -5.15 0.34 -16.71
N LYS A 73 -6.08 -0.61 -16.90
CA LYS A 73 -5.76 -1.86 -17.56
C LYS A 73 -5.31 -1.45 -18.96
N GLU A 74 -4.01 -1.46 -19.21
CA GLU A 74 -3.49 -1.61 -20.57
C GLU A 74 -4.20 -2.85 -21.14
N ASN A 75 -5.19 -2.60 -22.01
CA ASN A 75 -5.83 -3.61 -22.85
C ASN A 75 -4.88 -4.06 -23.95
#